data_AF-A0A7Y3N964-F1
#
_entry.id   AF-A0A7Y3N964-F1
#
_cell.length_a   1.000
_cell.length_b   1.000
_cell.length_c   1.000
_cell.angle_alpha   90.00
_cell.angle_beta   90.00
_cell.angle_gamma   90.00
#
_symmetry.space_group_name_H-M   'P 1'
#
loop_
_entity.id
_entity.type
_entity.pdbx_description
1 polymer ?
#
loop_
_entity_poly.entity_id
_entity_poly.type
_entity_poly.pdbx_seq_one_letter_code
_entity_poly.pdbx_strand_id
1 'polypeptide(L)'
;MRYKTLTVLFLFMTACTRSSASSPAPATFPDPPPSTASPVSLETAVFAGGCFWGVEAVFESLKGVTSAVSGYAGGTTPNPTYEEVSTGTTGYAESVQVTFDPQIISYGTLLKIFFSVVHDPTQLNRQGPDVGTNYRSAIFTESDAQAQQAKQYIQILTEKKVFPRPIVTQVVPLKKFYSAEAYHQHYLEEHPDSPYIVQCDLPKLSRLVSMYPELVKPGSPAATDTPTKVWHGLIVLQPSQTPVVPVHHSDTDWKKLLGNQAWGVLRRADTEAPFTGATWNEHRPGTYYSAATGEPLFRSQDKFDSGCGWPSFSKPITGRGIILRQDDSHGMSRIEVLDSSSGSHLGHVFNDGPDASPSFPEGTGLRYCINSAAMIFVPDGAPLPPLVAAWKAAHPTQP
;
A
#
# COMPACT_ATOMS: atom_id res chain seq x y z
N MET A 1 -18.62 85.45 13.09
CA MET A 1 -18.69 84.44 14.16
C MET A 1 -19.22 83.15 13.56
N ARG A 2 -18.36 82.13 13.40
CA ARG A 2 -18.70 80.86 12.75
C ARG A 2 -19.16 79.85 13.81
N TYR A 3 -20.43 79.47 13.78
CA TYR A 3 -20.95 78.32 14.54
C TYR A 3 -20.71 77.04 13.73
N LYS A 4 -20.06 76.04 14.35
CA LYS A 4 -19.81 74.73 13.77
C LYS A 4 -21.02 73.82 14.02
N THR A 5 -21.62 73.33 12.95
CA THR A 5 -22.67 72.30 12.98
C THR A 5 -22.02 70.92 13.17
N LEU A 6 -22.49 70.15 14.14
CA LEU A 6 -22.03 68.81 14.47
C LEU A 6 -22.77 67.79 13.57
N THR A 7 -22.06 67.15 12.64
CA THR A 7 -22.60 66.04 11.83
C THR A 7 -22.16 64.72 12.46
N VAL A 8 -23.13 63.95 12.97
CA VAL A 8 -22.93 62.59 13.46
C VAL A 8 -22.90 61.65 12.25
N LEU A 9 -21.73 61.05 11.97
CA LEU A 9 -21.54 60.07 10.90
C LEU A 9 -21.81 58.66 11.46
N PHE A 10 -22.91 58.03 11.04
CA PHE A 10 -23.17 56.61 11.30
C PHE A 10 -22.24 55.74 10.45
N LEU A 11 -21.33 55.02 11.10
CA LEU A 11 -20.43 54.07 10.47
C LEU A 11 -21.21 52.75 10.22
N PHE A 12 -21.68 52.53 9.00
CA PHE A 12 -22.21 51.23 8.58
C PHE A 12 -21.03 50.25 8.41
N MET A 13 -20.89 49.29 9.34
CA MET A 13 -20.05 48.11 9.17
C MET A 13 -20.61 47.27 8.01
N THR A 14 -20.02 47.41 6.84
CA THR A 14 -20.23 46.48 5.72
C THR A 14 -19.47 45.20 6.03
N ALA A 15 -20.19 44.17 6.47
CA ALA A 15 -19.65 42.83 6.60
C ALA A 15 -19.25 42.34 5.20
N CYS A 16 -17.94 42.22 4.95
CA CYS A 16 -17.43 41.44 3.83
C CYS A 16 -17.83 39.98 4.06
N THR A 17 -18.89 39.52 3.40
CA THR A 17 -19.14 38.10 3.23
C THR A 17 -18.03 37.56 2.34
N ARG A 18 -17.03 36.92 2.96
CA ARG A 18 -16.13 36.01 2.23
C ARG A 18 -17.01 34.91 1.66
N SER A 19 -17.24 34.97 0.35
CA SER A 19 -17.69 33.82 -0.41
C SER A 19 -16.60 32.77 -0.25
N SER A 20 -16.88 31.75 0.57
CA SER A 20 -16.08 30.55 0.65
C SER A 20 -16.20 29.88 -0.72
N ALA A 21 -15.24 30.14 -1.62
CA ALA A 21 -15.04 29.30 -2.78
C ALA A 21 -14.83 27.89 -2.23
N SER A 22 -15.80 27.01 -2.45
CA SER A 22 -15.70 25.61 -2.08
C SER A 22 -14.44 25.04 -2.71
N SER A 23 -13.55 24.52 -1.87
CA SER A 23 -12.43 23.71 -2.32
C SER A 23 -12.93 22.68 -3.34
N PRO A 24 -12.26 22.50 -4.49
CA PRO A 24 -12.69 21.51 -5.46
C PRO A 24 -12.73 20.14 -4.77
N ALA A 25 -13.85 19.44 -4.93
CA ALA A 25 -13.96 18.04 -4.53
C ALA A 25 -12.79 17.25 -5.14
N PRO A 26 -12.23 16.24 -4.43
CA PRO A 26 -11.20 15.39 -5.00
C PRO A 26 -11.71 14.82 -6.33
N ALA A 27 -10.89 14.89 -7.37
CA ALA A 27 -11.26 14.48 -8.72
C ALA A 27 -11.92 13.09 -8.68
N THR A 28 -13.19 13.01 -9.04
CA THR A 28 -13.96 11.77 -8.97
C THR A 28 -13.42 10.80 -10.04
N PHE A 29 -13.05 9.59 -9.62
CA PHE A 29 -12.61 8.54 -10.56
C PHE A 29 -13.73 8.27 -11.59
N PRO A 30 -13.43 8.20 -12.90
CA PRO A 30 -14.47 8.15 -13.93
C PRO A 30 -15.44 6.99 -13.76
N ASP A 31 -16.72 7.25 -14.02
CA ASP A 31 -17.74 6.22 -13.97
C ASP A 31 -17.69 5.29 -15.18
N PRO A 32 -18.02 4.00 -14.99
CA PRO A 32 -18.16 3.03 -16.07
C PRO A 32 -19.37 3.36 -16.95
N PRO A 33 -19.44 2.77 -18.16
CA PRO A 33 -20.67 2.81 -18.96
C PRO A 33 -21.84 2.25 -18.16
N PRO A 34 -23.06 2.81 -18.33
CA PRO A 34 -24.27 2.25 -17.72
C PRO A 34 -24.41 0.77 -18.06
N SER A 35 -24.66 -0.05 -17.04
CA SER A 35 -24.90 -1.48 -17.25
C SER A 35 -26.31 -1.69 -17.79
N THR A 36 -26.47 -2.53 -18.82
CA THR A 36 -27.78 -3.11 -19.13
C THR A 36 -28.06 -4.16 -18.06
N ALA A 37 -29.00 -3.90 -17.16
CA ALA A 37 -29.32 -4.82 -16.06
C ALA A 37 -29.72 -6.19 -16.62
N SER A 38 -29.00 -7.25 -16.25
CA SER A 38 -29.44 -8.62 -16.48
C SER A 38 -30.61 -8.95 -15.56
N PRO A 39 -31.58 -9.75 -16.01
CA PRO A 39 -32.73 -10.09 -15.19
C PRO A 39 -32.36 -11.06 -14.04
N VAL A 40 -32.46 -10.55 -12.81
CA VAL A 40 -32.85 -11.21 -11.54
C VAL A 40 -32.03 -12.44 -11.05
N SER A 41 -30.84 -12.70 -11.57
CA SER A 41 -29.93 -13.73 -11.02
C SER A 41 -28.60 -13.13 -10.57
N LEU A 42 -27.93 -13.79 -9.60
CA LEU A 42 -26.57 -13.45 -9.23
C LEU A 42 -25.65 -13.64 -10.44
N GLU A 43 -24.77 -12.68 -10.66
CA GLU A 43 -23.74 -12.73 -11.69
C GLU A 43 -22.38 -13.04 -11.06
N THR A 44 -21.48 -13.57 -11.88
CA THR A 44 -20.10 -13.83 -11.46
C THR A 44 -19.11 -13.11 -12.36
N ALA A 45 -18.03 -12.60 -11.77
CA ALA A 45 -16.92 -11.95 -12.46
C ALA A 45 -15.60 -12.42 -11.86
N VAL A 46 -14.57 -12.60 -12.70
CA VAL A 46 -13.26 -13.07 -12.24
C VAL A 46 -12.19 -12.02 -12.54
N PHE A 47 -11.53 -11.54 -11.47
CA PHE A 47 -10.53 -10.47 -11.53
C PHE A 47 -9.17 -10.95 -11.02
N ALA A 48 -8.09 -10.62 -11.73
CA ALA A 48 -6.71 -10.80 -11.28
C ALA A 48 -6.04 -9.43 -11.16
N GLY A 49 -5.54 -9.11 -9.98
CA GLY A 49 -5.03 -7.78 -9.63
C GLY A 49 -3.83 -7.81 -8.69
N GLY A 50 -2.98 -8.83 -8.80
CA GLY A 50 -1.88 -9.09 -7.86
C GLY A 50 -2.24 -10.20 -6.89
N CYS A 51 -1.64 -10.20 -5.69
CA CYS A 51 -1.97 -11.18 -4.66
C CYS A 51 -3.47 -11.16 -4.36
N PHE A 52 -4.10 -12.33 -4.43
CA PHE A 52 -5.56 -12.42 -4.29
C PHE A 52 -6.08 -12.08 -2.89
N TRP A 53 -5.24 -12.04 -1.85
CA TRP A 53 -5.69 -11.86 -0.46
C TRP A 53 -6.34 -10.49 -0.26
N GLY A 54 -5.68 -9.42 -0.70
CA GLY A 54 -6.29 -8.09 -0.68
C GLY A 54 -7.36 -7.88 -1.75
N VAL A 55 -7.28 -8.59 -2.88
CA VAL A 55 -8.32 -8.51 -3.93
C VAL A 55 -9.64 -9.06 -3.39
N GLU A 56 -9.59 -10.22 -2.74
CA GLU A 56 -10.71 -10.90 -2.11
C GLU A 56 -11.32 -10.01 -1.04
N ALA A 57 -10.52 -9.54 -0.09
CA ALA A 57 -11.00 -8.68 0.99
C ALA A 57 -11.66 -7.39 0.49
N VAL A 58 -11.14 -6.77 -0.58
CA VAL A 58 -11.76 -5.58 -1.19
C VAL A 58 -13.15 -5.92 -1.74
N PHE A 59 -13.29 -7.00 -2.51
CA PHE A 59 -14.57 -7.36 -3.11
C PHE A 59 -15.57 -7.90 -2.08
N GLU A 60 -15.13 -8.72 -1.12
CA GLU A 60 -15.95 -9.20 0.00
C GLU A 60 -16.51 -8.04 0.84
N SER A 61 -15.80 -6.90 0.85
CA SER A 61 -16.21 -5.68 1.54
C SER A 61 -17.28 -4.85 0.83
N LEU A 62 -17.77 -5.24 -0.35
CA LEU A 62 -18.76 -4.47 -1.11
C LEU A 62 -20.20 -4.92 -0.85
N LYS A 63 -21.11 -3.95 -0.67
CA LYS A 63 -22.57 -4.20 -0.70
C LYS A 63 -22.96 -4.81 -2.03
N GLY A 64 -23.80 -5.84 -1.99
CA GLY A 64 -24.24 -6.57 -3.18
C GLY A 64 -23.30 -7.70 -3.61
N VAL A 65 -22.06 -7.76 -3.10
CA VAL A 65 -21.22 -8.95 -3.25
C VAL A 65 -21.65 -10.00 -2.22
N THR A 66 -22.01 -11.19 -2.71
CA THR A 66 -22.45 -12.32 -1.87
C THR A 66 -21.31 -13.28 -1.55
N SER A 67 -20.29 -13.35 -2.40
CA SER A 67 -19.08 -14.17 -2.19
C SER A 67 -17.92 -13.64 -3.02
N ALA A 68 -16.71 -13.69 -2.47
CA ALA A 68 -15.45 -13.54 -3.17
C ALA A 68 -14.60 -14.76 -2.84
N VAL A 69 -14.04 -15.43 -3.85
CA VAL A 69 -13.26 -16.68 -3.67
C VAL A 69 -11.91 -16.52 -4.34
N SER A 70 -10.83 -16.65 -3.56
CA SER A 70 -9.46 -16.68 -4.08
C SER A 70 -9.19 -17.96 -4.88
N GLY A 71 -8.48 -17.82 -6.00
CA GLY A 71 -8.20 -18.94 -6.90
C GLY A 71 -7.31 -18.60 -8.08
N TYR A 72 -7.40 -19.44 -9.11
CA TYR A 72 -6.51 -19.43 -10.26
C TYR A 72 -7.31 -19.43 -11.57
N ALA A 73 -7.00 -18.50 -12.47
CA ALA A 73 -7.60 -18.45 -13.81
C ALA A 73 -6.57 -18.19 -14.92
N GLY A 74 -6.90 -18.60 -16.14
CA GLY A 74 -6.13 -18.29 -17.36
C GLY A 74 -4.97 -19.23 -17.72
N GLY A 75 -4.64 -20.19 -16.86
CA GLY A 75 -3.61 -21.20 -17.14
C GLY A 75 -4.13 -22.39 -17.96
N THR A 76 -3.27 -23.37 -18.15
CA THR A 76 -3.54 -24.53 -19.03
C THR A 76 -3.49 -25.88 -18.32
N THR A 77 -2.83 -25.99 -17.17
CA THR A 77 -2.71 -27.27 -16.44
C THR A 77 -3.97 -27.55 -15.62
N PRO A 78 -4.48 -28.78 -15.56
CA PRO A 78 -5.67 -29.10 -14.76
C PRO A 78 -5.34 -29.14 -13.26
N ASN A 79 -6.24 -28.61 -12.42
CA ASN A 79 -6.15 -28.65 -10.95
C ASN A 79 -4.81 -28.09 -10.40
N PRO A 80 -4.45 -26.84 -10.72
CA PRO A 80 -3.20 -26.25 -10.25
C PRO A 80 -3.17 -26.12 -8.72
N THR A 81 -2.00 -26.27 -8.12
CA THR A 81 -1.75 -25.90 -6.70
C THR A 81 -1.04 -24.56 -6.58
N TYR A 82 -1.09 -23.96 -5.39
CA TYR A 82 -0.34 -22.72 -5.13
C TYR A 82 1.15 -22.84 -5.44
N GLU A 83 1.79 -23.96 -5.07
CA GLU A 83 3.22 -24.18 -5.32
C GLU A 83 3.54 -24.18 -6.80
N GLU A 84 2.66 -24.72 -7.65
CA GLU A 84 2.84 -24.70 -9.10
C GLU A 84 2.61 -23.30 -9.67
N VAL A 85 1.55 -22.61 -9.23
CA VAL A 85 1.18 -21.28 -9.72
C VAL A 85 2.21 -20.22 -9.34
N SER A 86 2.72 -20.27 -8.10
CA SER A 86 3.72 -19.34 -7.58
C SER A 86 5.06 -19.40 -8.31
N THR A 87 5.33 -20.45 -9.10
CA THR A 87 6.48 -20.48 -10.03
C THR A 87 6.36 -19.49 -11.19
N GLY A 88 5.14 -19.04 -11.51
CA GLY A 88 4.84 -18.21 -12.67
C GLY A 88 4.88 -18.94 -14.03
N THR A 89 5.06 -20.27 -14.05
CA THR A 89 5.25 -21.03 -15.30
C THR A 89 3.97 -21.68 -15.86
N THR A 90 2.92 -21.81 -15.04
CA THR A 90 1.68 -22.52 -15.40
C THR A 90 0.71 -21.69 -16.27
N GLY A 91 0.97 -20.39 -16.41
CA GLY A 91 0.10 -19.43 -17.10
C GLY A 91 -1.12 -18.99 -16.27
N TYR A 92 -1.34 -19.56 -15.08
CA TYR A 92 -2.39 -19.08 -14.18
C TYR A 92 -2.07 -17.69 -13.63
N ALA A 93 -3.10 -16.89 -13.38
CA ALA A 93 -3.05 -15.72 -12.53
C ALA A 93 -3.75 -16.04 -11.20
N GLU A 94 -3.20 -15.54 -10.10
CA GLU A 94 -3.97 -15.36 -8.87
C GLU A 94 -5.16 -14.44 -9.17
N SER A 95 -6.36 -14.95 -8.91
CA SER A 95 -7.62 -14.37 -9.33
C SER A 95 -8.66 -14.52 -8.24
N VAL A 96 -9.66 -13.66 -8.23
CA VAL A 96 -10.81 -13.73 -7.33
C VAL A 96 -12.08 -13.85 -8.16
N GLN A 97 -12.87 -14.90 -7.87
CA GLN A 97 -14.21 -15.05 -8.40
C GLN A 97 -15.20 -14.32 -7.48
N VAL A 98 -15.85 -13.29 -8.01
CA VAL A 98 -16.78 -12.41 -7.28
C VAL A 98 -18.19 -12.72 -7.75
N THR A 99 -19.02 -13.24 -6.84
CA THR A 99 -20.46 -13.44 -7.05
C THR A 99 -21.22 -12.27 -6.46
N PHE A 100 -22.07 -11.63 -7.26
CA PHE A 100 -22.73 -10.38 -6.87
C PHE A 100 -24.18 -10.29 -7.38
N ASP A 101 -24.99 -9.49 -6.68
CA ASP A 101 -26.33 -9.11 -7.09
C ASP A 101 -26.29 -7.85 -7.98
N PRO A 102 -26.54 -7.97 -9.29
CA PRO A 102 -26.49 -6.83 -10.22
C PRO A 102 -27.56 -5.76 -9.94
N GLN A 103 -28.55 -6.03 -9.08
CA GLN A 103 -29.54 -5.04 -8.64
C GLN A 103 -29.00 -4.13 -7.52
N ILE A 104 -27.96 -4.56 -6.80
CA ILE A 104 -27.33 -3.80 -5.72
C ILE A 104 -26.01 -3.19 -6.18
N ILE A 105 -25.19 -3.97 -6.92
CA ILE A 105 -23.89 -3.51 -7.43
C ILE A 105 -23.69 -3.98 -8.87
N SER A 106 -23.41 -3.04 -9.78
CA SER A 106 -23.23 -3.37 -11.19
C SER A 106 -21.84 -3.93 -11.50
N TYR A 107 -21.71 -4.73 -12.56
CA TYR A 107 -20.39 -5.14 -13.08
C TYR A 107 -19.49 -3.93 -13.38
N GLY A 108 -20.06 -2.84 -13.91
CA GLY A 108 -19.34 -1.57 -14.09
C GLY A 108 -18.78 -1.03 -12.78
N THR A 109 -19.54 -1.09 -11.69
CA THR A 109 -19.07 -0.66 -10.37
C THR A 109 -17.92 -1.54 -9.89
N LEU A 110 -17.99 -2.87 -10.09
CA LEU A 110 -16.88 -3.77 -9.78
C LEU A 110 -15.62 -3.43 -10.60
N LEU A 111 -15.76 -3.11 -11.89
CA LEU A 111 -14.66 -2.61 -12.72
C LEU A 111 -14.09 -1.30 -12.16
N LYS A 112 -14.94 -0.37 -11.74
CA LYS A 112 -14.50 0.89 -11.11
C LYS A 112 -13.62 0.61 -9.90
N ILE A 113 -14.07 -0.25 -8.98
CA ILE A 113 -13.28 -0.66 -7.80
C ILE A 113 -12.00 -1.38 -8.21
N PHE A 114 -12.05 -2.26 -9.21
CA PHE A 114 -10.89 -2.98 -9.70
C PHE A 114 -9.78 -2.02 -10.18
N PHE A 115 -10.12 -1.00 -10.97
CA PHE A 115 -9.16 -0.04 -11.49
C PHE A 115 -8.78 1.06 -10.50
N SER A 116 -9.66 1.43 -9.58
CA SER A 116 -9.43 2.55 -8.67
C SER A 116 -8.90 2.17 -7.29
N VAL A 117 -9.10 0.92 -6.85
CA VAL A 117 -8.73 0.46 -5.50
C VAL A 117 -7.76 -0.72 -5.53
N VAL A 118 -8.08 -1.74 -6.32
CA VAL A 118 -7.46 -3.07 -6.16
C VAL A 118 -5.97 -3.09 -6.52
N HIS A 119 -5.57 -2.41 -7.60
CA HIS A 119 -4.24 -2.59 -8.18
C HIS A 119 -3.80 -1.41 -9.09
N ASP A 120 -2.53 -1.38 -9.50
CA ASP A 120 -2.02 -0.47 -10.55
C ASP A 120 -2.13 -1.16 -11.93
N PRO A 121 -3.09 -0.78 -12.79
CA PRO A 121 -3.35 -1.44 -14.06
C PRO A 121 -2.27 -1.18 -15.12
N THR A 122 -1.25 -0.38 -14.81
CA THR A 122 -0.12 -0.05 -15.70
C THR A 122 1.12 -0.92 -15.45
N GLN A 123 1.10 -1.77 -14.42
CA GLN A 123 2.20 -2.68 -14.11
C GLN A 123 2.02 -4.02 -14.84
N LEU A 124 2.94 -4.31 -15.76
CA LEU A 124 2.99 -5.58 -16.47
C LEU A 124 3.59 -6.66 -15.57
N ASN A 125 2.83 -7.75 -15.33
CA ASN A 125 3.28 -8.93 -14.56
C ASN A 125 3.85 -8.56 -13.18
N ARG A 126 3.25 -7.56 -12.53
CA ARG A 126 3.68 -7.07 -11.21
C ARG A 126 2.54 -6.33 -10.54
N GLN A 127 2.43 -6.45 -9.23
CA GLN A 127 1.65 -5.54 -8.37
C GLN A 127 2.42 -5.30 -7.07
N GLY A 128 2.85 -4.07 -6.83
CA GLY A 128 3.64 -3.73 -5.65
C GLY A 128 4.94 -4.56 -5.56
N PRO A 129 5.19 -5.31 -4.48
CA PRO A 129 6.37 -6.18 -4.34
C PRO A 129 6.25 -7.51 -5.10
N ASP A 130 5.06 -7.87 -5.59
CA ASP A 130 4.81 -9.18 -6.20
C ASP A 130 5.09 -9.12 -7.69
N VAL A 131 6.07 -9.90 -8.14
CA VAL A 131 6.57 -9.92 -9.52
C VAL A 131 6.40 -11.31 -10.10
N GLY A 132 5.72 -11.39 -11.25
CA GLY A 132 5.42 -12.66 -11.91
C GLY A 132 4.17 -12.56 -12.78
N THR A 133 4.09 -13.43 -13.78
CA THR A 133 2.90 -13.56 -14.64
C THR A 133 1.67 -13.98 -13.84
N ASN A 134 1.85 -14.67 -12.70
CA ASN A 134 0.80 -15.01 -11.75
C ASN A 134 0.19 -13.78 -11.06
N TYR A 135 0.88 -12.65 -11.01
CA TYR A 135 0.40 -11.38 -10.44
C TYR A 135 -0.04 -10.35 -11.50
N ARG A 136 -0.23 -10.78 -12.75
CA ARG A 136 -0.65 -9.89 -13.83
C ARG A 136 -2.05 -9.34 -13.61
N SER A 137 -2.30 -8.14 -14.12
CA SER A 137 -3.64 -7.57 -14.20
C SER A 137 -4.44 -8.23 -15.33
N ALA A 138 -5.57 -8.86 -14.99
CA ALA A 138 -6.48 -9.45 -15.97
C ALA A 138 -7.94 -9.45 -15.49
N ILE A 139 -8.85 -9.41 -16.47
CA ILE A 139 -10.29 -9.58 -16.31
C ILE A 139 -10.66 -10.82 -17.12
N PHE A 140 -11.10 -11.87 -16.43
CA PHE A 140 -11.57 -13.10 -17.05
C PHE A 140 -13.09 -13.04 -17.18
N THR A 141 -13.58 -12.87 -18.41
CA THR A 141 -14.98 -12.53 -18.69
C THR A 141 -15.81 -13.80 -18.88
N GLU A 142 -16.96 -13.88 -18.22
CA GLU A 142 -17.91 -15.00 -18.37
C GLU A 142 -18.87 -14.81 -19.57
N SER A 143 -18.95 -13.60 -20.11
CA SER A 143 -19.80 -13.27 -21.25
C SER A 143 -19.21 -12.20 -22.17
N ASP A 144 -19.71 -12.14 -23.40
CA ASP A 144 -19.36 -11.08 -24.36
C ASP A 144 -19.77 -9.69 -23.86
N ALA A 145 -20.86 -9.59 -23.09
CA ALA A 145 -21.31 -8.34 -22.48
C ALA A 145 -20.29 -7.81 -21.46
N GLN A 146 -19.77 -8.67 -20.57
CA GLN A 146 -18.69 -8.31 -19.65
C GLN A 146 -17.43 -7.89 -20.42
N ALA A 147 -17.05 -8.63 -21.46
CA ALA A 147 -15.89 -8.30 -22.28
C ALA A 147 -16.03 -6.94 -22.97
N GLN A 148 -17.21 -6.62 -23.50
CA GLN A 148 -17.49 -5.33 -24.12
C GLN A 148 -17.44 -4.19 -23.09
N GLN A 149 -18.09 -4.35 -21.94
CA GLN A 149 -18.13 -3.32 -20.89
C GLN A 149 -16.74 -3.06 -20.30
N ALA A 150 -15.94 -4.10 -20.05
CA ALA A 150 -14.55 -3.96 -19.59
C ALA A 150 -13.68 -3.20 -20.59
N LYS A 151 -13.77 -3.54 -21.88
CA LYS A 151 -13.02 -2.85 -22.96
C LYS A 151 -13.44 -1.39 -23.09
N GLN A 152 -14.75 -1.11 -23.06
CA GLN A 152 -15.26 0.26 -23.10
C GLN A 152 -14.78 1.08 -21.89
N TYR A 153 -14.74 0.47 -20.70
CA TYR A 153 -14.29 1.17 -19.52
C TYR A 153 -12.78 1.47 -19.57
N ILE A 154 -11.95 0.52 -20.00
CA ILE A 154 -10.52 0.75 -20.25
C ILE A 154 -10.32 1.89 -21.25
N GLN A 155 -11.12 1.96 -22.31
CA GLN A 155 -11.09 3.06 -23.27
C GLN A 155 -11.41 4.41 -22.60
N ILE A 156 -12.47 4.50 -21.79
CA ILE A 156 -12.82 5.72 -21.04
C ILE A 156 -11.66 6.16 -20.14
N LEU A 157 -11.05 5.24 -19.39
CA LEU A 157 -9.93 5.55 -18.49
C LEU A 157 -8.69 6.03 -19.27
N THR A 158 -8.45 5.44 -20.45
CA THR A 158 -7.35 5.81 -21.34
C THR A 158 -7.56 7.21 -21.95
N GLU A 159 -8.76 7.48 -22.48
CA GLU A 159 -9.11 8.78 -23.07
C GLU A 159 -9.04 9.92 -22.04
N LYS A 160 -9.47 9.63 -20.80
CA LYS A 160 -9.38 10.58 -19.68
C LYS A 160 -7.99 10.69 -19.06
N LYS A 161 -7.00 9.92 -19.53
CA LYS A 161 -5.62 9.89 -19.02
C LYS A 161 -5.57 9.71 -17.50
N VAL A 162 -6.42 8.82 -16.98
CA VAL A 162 -6.51 8.57 -15.52
C VAL A 162 -5.18 8.05 -14.97
N PHE A 163 -4.46 7.28 -15.78
CA PHE A 163 -3.15 6.74 -15.43
C PHE A 163 -2.05 7.40 -16.25
N PRO A 164 -0.86 7.62 -15.65
CA PRO A 164 0.27 8.26 -16.33
C PRO A 164 0.93 7.34 -17.39
N ARG A 165 0.67 6.04 -17.32
CA ARG A 165 1.16 5.01 -18.25
C ARG A 165 -0.02 4.25 -18.86
N PRO A 166 0.16 3.59 -20.02
CA PRO A 166 -0.89 2.77 -20.62
C PRO A 166 -1.37 1.66 -19.68
N ILE A 167 -2.68 1.41 -19.69
CA ILE A 167 -3.29 0.24 -19.03
C ILE A 167 -2.85 -1.02 -19.78
N VAL A 168 -2.34 -2.00 -19.06
CA VAL A 168 -1.89 -3.30 -19.58
C VAL A 168 -2.79 -4.47 -19.15
N THR A 169 -3.89 -4.16 -18.45
CA THR A 169 -4.91 -5.14 -18.04
C THR A 169 -5.43 -5.94 -19.23
N GLN A 170 -5.36 -7.26 -19.12
CA GLN A 170 -5.88 -8.17 -20.13
C GLN A 170 -7.40 -8.34 -19.98
N VAL A 171 -8.14 -8.39 -21.08
CA VAL A 171 -9.57 -8.77 -21.09
C VAL A 171 -9.71 -10.03 -21.93
N VAL A 172 -9.92 -11.17 -21.27
CA VAL A 172 -9.88 -12.49 -21.91
C VAL A 172 -11.07 -13.36 -21.46
N PRO A 173 -11.62 -14.22 -22.33
CA PRO A 173 -12.68 -15.15 -21.92
C PRO A 173 -12.22 -16.11 -20.81
N LEU A 174 -13.04 -16.28 -19.79
CA LEU A 174 -12.82 -17.28 -18.75
C LEU A 174 -12.98 -18.68 -19.35
N LYS A 175 -11.92 -19.48 -19.31
CA LYS A 175 -12.00 -20.90 -19.68
C LYS A 175 -12.46 -21.75 -18.50
N LYS A 176 -11.79 -21.57 -17.36
CA LYS A 176 -12.07 -22.25 -16.09
C LYS A 176 -11.45 -21.46 -14.95
N PHE A 177 -12.14 -21.48 -13.81
CA PHE A 177 -11.64 -21.01 -12.53
C PHE A 177 -11.41 -22.21 -11.61
N TYR A 178 -10.30 -22.20 -10.88
CA TYR A 178 -9.97 -23.17 -9.85
C TYR A 178 -9.89 -22.45 -8.50
N SER A 179 -10.70 -22.86 -7.53
CA SER A 179 -10.56 -22.36 -6.15
C SER A 179 -9.16 -22.68 -5.64
N ALA A 180 -8.53 -21.71 -4.99
CA ALA A 180 -7.32 -21.94 -4.22
C ALA A 180 -7.64 -22.79 -2.99
N GLU A 181 -6.60 -23.29 -2.35
CA GLU A 181 -6.66 -24.05 -1.12
C GLU A 181 -7.34 -23.24 0.00
N ALA A 182 -7.93 -23.94 0.97
CA ALA A 182 -8.72 -23.32 2.03
C ALA A 182 -7.94 -22.28 2.85
N TYR A 183 -6.63 -22.49 3.03
CA TYR A 183 -5.78 -21.58 3.80
C TYR A 183 -5.53 -20.22 3.10
N HIS A 184 -5.93 -20.07 1.82
CA HIS A 184 -5.85 -18.79 1.12
C HIS A 184 -7.16 -17.98 1.20
N GLN A 185 -8.27 -18.60 1.59
CA GLN A 185 -9.57 -17.92 1.67
C GLN A 185 -9.64 -17.09 2.95
N HIS A 186 -10.18 -15.87 2.86
CA HIS A 186 -10.31 -14.94 3.99
C HIS A 186 -8.97 -14.63 4.70
N TYR A 187 -7.84 -14.79 4.01
CA TYR A 187 -6.51 -14.73 4.62
C TYR A 187 -6.25 -13.40 5.35
N LEU A 188 -6.72 -12.29 4.80
CA LEU A 188 -6.58 -10.96 5.42
C LEU A 188 -7.31 -10.89 6.78
N GLU A 189 -8.48 -11.50 6.89
CA GLU A 189 -9.27 -11.54 8.12
C GLU A 189 -8.66 -12.45 9.18
N GLU A 190 -8.10 -13.58 8.75
CA GLU A 190 -7.44 -14.55 9.63
C GLU A 190 -6.04 -14.08 10.08
N HIS A 191 -5.38 -13.23 9.28
CA HIS A 191 -4.02 -12.75 9.51
C HIS A 191 -3.87 -11.22 9.35
N PRO A 192 -4.67 -10.39 10.05
CA PRO A 192 -4.70 -8.94 9.85
C PRO A 192 -3.38 -8.25 10.22
N ASP A 193 -2.58 -8.89 11.07
CA ASP A 193 -1.31 -8.37 11.60
C ASP A 193 -0.08 -8.90 10.85
N SER A 194 -0.29 -9.71 9.80
CA SER A 194 0.79 -10.14 8.92
C SER A 194 1.42 -8.93 8.23
N PRO A 195 2.77 -8.76 8.25
CA PRO A 195 3.43 -7.62 7.63
C PRO A 195 3.05 -7.42 6.16
N TYR A 196 2.87 -8.53 5.44
CA TYR A 196 2.45 -8.50 4.05
C TYR A 196 1.07 -7.87 3.91
N ILE A 197 0.08 -8.32 4.70
CA ILE A 197 -1.28 -7.78 4.73
C ILE A 197 -1.27 -6.30 5.08
N VAL A 198 -0.58 -5.94 6.17
CA VAL A 198 -0.49 -4.57 6.68
C VAL A 198 0.05 -3.62 5.61
N GLN A 199 1.05 -4.05 4.85
CA GLN A 199 1.72 -3.19 3.89
C GLN A 199 1.09 -3.21 2.48
N CYS A 200 0.56 -4.35 2.04
CA CYS A 200 0.14 -4.54 0.66
C CYS A 200 -1.38 -4.49 0.48
N ASP A 201 -2.14 -4.96 1.47
CA ASP A 201 -3.58 -5.21 1.30
C ASP A 201 -4.47 -4.30 2.14
N LEU A 202 -4.10 -4.00 3.40
CA LEU A 202 -4.82 -3.00 4.19
C LEU A 202 -4.89 -1.61 3.53
N PRO A 203 -3.88 -1.13 2.77
CA PRO A 203 -4.02 0.15 2.06
C PRO A 203 -5.13 0.12 1.01
N LYS A 204 -5.44 -1.05 0.44
CA LYS A 204 -6.55 -1.22 -0.50
C LYS A 204 -7.89 -1.03 0.23
N LEU A 205 -8.07 -1.60 1.42
CA LEU A 205 -9.27 -1.42 2.23
C LEU A 205 -9.44 0.03 2.71
N SER A 206 -8.35 0.66 3.17
CA SER A 206 -8.37 2.08 3.54
C SER A 206 -8.78 2.97 2.36
N ARG A 207 -8.26 2.67 1.15
CA ARG A 207 -8.63 3.37 -0.08
C ARG A 207 -10.09 3.12 -0.46
N LEU A 208 -10.60 1.90 -0.30
CA LEU A 208 -12.01 1.58 -0.51
C LEU A 208 -12.91 2.45 0.39
N VAL A 209 -12.65 2.46 1.70
CA VAL A 209 -13.42 3.25 2.67
C VAL A 209 -13.34 4.74 2.39
N SER A 210 -12.15 5.24 2.03
CA SER A 210 -11.96 6.66 1.74
C SER A 210 -12.64 7.11 0.45
N MET A 211 -12.67 6.27 -0.59
CA MET A 211 -13.17 6.65 -1.91
C MET A 211 -14.65 6.31 -2.12
N TYR A 212 -15.13 5.23 -1.48
CA TYR A 212 -16.46 4.66 -1.71
C TYR A 212 -17.12 4.17 -0.39
N PRO A 213 -17.19 4.99 0.67
CA PRO A 213 -17.76 4.58 1.95
C PRO A 213 -19.20 4.08 1.83
N GLU A 214 -19.96 4.57 0.86
CA GLU A 214 -21.35 4.16 0.59
C GLU A 214 -21.46 2.72 0.08
N LEU A 215 -20.41 2.19 -0.55
CA LEU A 215 -20.37 0.82 -1.08
C LEU A 215 -19.90 -0.21 -0.04
N VAL A 216 -19.36 0.23 1.09
CA VAL A 216 -18.81 -0.69 2.11
C VAL A 216 -19.91 -1.46 2.84
N LYS A 217 -19.85 -2.79 2.80
CA LYS A 217 -20.76 -3.72 3.49
C LYS A 217 -20.50 -3.68 5.00
N PRO A 218 -21.50 -3.41 5.86
CA PRO A 218 -21.32 -3.47 7.31
C PRO A 218 -20.81 -4.83 7.78
N GLY A 219 -19.88 -4.83 8.74
CA GLY A 219 -19.28 -6.05 9.30
C GLY A 219 -18.28 -6.78 8.38
N SER A 220 -17.93 -6.19 7.24
CA SER A 220 -16.89 -6.71 6.35
C SER A 220 -15.48 -6.28 6.78
N PRO A 221 -14.40 -6.83 6.17
CA PRO A 221 -13.02 -6.46 6.49
C PRO A 221 -12.73 -4.96 6.41
N ALA A 222 -13.34 -4.24 5.48
CA ALA A 222 -13.17 -2.79 5.35
C ALA A 222 -14.02 -1.99 6.36
N ALA A 223 -15.04 -2.61 6.96
CA ALA A 223 -15.97 -1.97 7.90
C ALA A 223 -15.62 -2.24 9.37
N THR A 224 -14.85 -3.29 9.65
CA THR A 224 -14.28 -3.50 10.97
C THR A 224 -13.24 -2.41 11.22
N ASP A 225 -13.15 -1.91 12.46
CA ASP A 225 -11.97 -1.15 12.90
C ASP A 225 -10.80 -2.12 12.77
N THR A 226 -10.24 -2.26 11.56
CA THR A 226 -8.98 -2.91 11.37
C THR A 226 -8.05 -2.21 12.35
N PRO A 227 -7.29 -2.94 13.18
CA PRO A 227 -6.61 -2.35 14.32
C PRO A 227 -5.53 -1.33 13.92
N THR A 228 -5.42 -0.99 12.64
CA THR A 228 -4.55 0.03 12.10
C THR A 228 -5.22 1.40 12.04
N LYS A 229 -4.66 2.37 12.77
CA LYS A 229 -5.03 3.78 12.56
C LYS A 229 -4.37 4.26 11.28
N VAL A 230 -5.17 4.77 10.33
CA VAL A 230 -4.60 5.47 9.16
C VAL A 230 -4.07 6.82 9.64
N TRP A 231 -2.76 7.00 9.64
CA TRP A 231 -2.09 8.24 9.99
C TRP A 231 -1.38 8.78 8.75
N HIS A 232 -1.85 9.92 8.21
CA HIS A 232 -1.33 10.51 6.97
C HIS A 232 -1.28 9.53 5.78
N GLY A 233 -2.29 8.68 5.63
CA GLY A 233 -2.36 7.67 4.57
C GLY A 233 -1.48 6.42 4.80
N LEU A 234 -0.77 6.37 5.93
CA LEU A 234 0.02 5.22 6.37
C LEU A 234 -0.75 4.36 7.36
N ILE A 235 -0.49 3.07 7.30
CA ILE A 235 -1.11 2.06 8.16
C ILE A 235 -0.22 1.86 9.38
N VAL A 236 -0.78 2.11 10.56
CA VAL A 236 -0.05 2.07 11.83
C VAL A 236 -0.69 1.06 12.76
N LEU A 237 0.05 0.02 13.13
CA LEU A 237 -0.33 -0.95 14.16
C LEU A 237 -0.46 -0.28 15.53
N GLN A 238 -1.36 -0.76 16.38
CA GLN A 238 -1.52 -0.30 17.76
C GLN A 238 -0.37 -0.80 18.66
N PRO A 239 -0.14 -0.16 19.82
CA PRO A 239 0.96 -0.54 20.72
C PRO A 239 0.86 -1.99 21.23
N SER A 240 -0.36 -2.52 21.38
CA SER A 240 -0.62 -3.89 21.82
C SER A 240 -0.35 -4.95 20.75
N GLN A 241 -0.18 -4.53 19.50
CA GLN A 241 0.02 -5.46 18.39
C GLN A 241 1.51 -5.77 18.21
N THR A 242 1.79 -7.06 18.05
CA THR A 242 3.13 -7.54 17.75
C THR A 242 3.14 -8.00 16.30
N PRO A 243 3.95 -7.38 15.42
CA PRO A 243 4.05 -7.85 14.05
C PRO A 243 4.58 -9.29 14.01
N VAL A 244 3.98 -10.12 13.18
CA VAL A 244 4.47 -11.49 12.92
C VAL A 244 5.65 -11.40 11.96
N VAL A 245 6.85 -11.75 12.41
CA VAL A 245 8.09 -11.50 11.66
C VAL A 245 8.74 -12.83 11.24
N PRO A 246 9.25 -12.98 10.01
CA PRO A 246 9.81 -14.26 9.54
C PRO A 246 11.19 -14.63 10.13
N VAL A 247 12.00 -13.65 10.56
CA VAL A 247 13.35 -13.87 11.08
C VAL A 247 13.34 -13.87 12.60
N HIS A 248 13.66 -15.02 13.19
CA HIS A 248 13.74 -15.21 14.64
C HIS A 248 15.13 -15.70 15.06
N HIS A 249 15.76 -14.96 15.98
CA HIS A 249 16.98 -15.36 16.67
C HIS A 249 16.82 -15.16 18.18
N SER A 250 17.60 -15.89 18.97
CA SER A 250 17.69 -15.62 20.41
C SER A 250 18.38 -14.27 20.67
N ASP A 251 18.09 -13.62 21.80
CA ASP A 251 18.75 -12.35 22.17
C ASP A 251 20.28 -12.48 22.23
N THR A 252 20.78 -13.65 22.62
CA THR A 252 22.23 -13.93 22.67
C THR A 252 22.82 -13.96 21.27
N ASP A 253 22.12 -14.56 20.31
CA ASP A 253 22.58 -14.62 18.92
C ASP A 253 22.51 -13.24 18.27
N TRP A 254 21.43 -12.49 18.49
CA TRP A 254 21.32 -11.11 18.04
C TRP A 254 22.47 -10.25 18.54
N LYS A 255 22.82 -10.36 19.82
CA LYS A 255 23.91 -9.56 20.41
C LYS A 255 25.27 -9.89 19.80
N LYS A 256 25.51 -11.15 19.44
CA LYS A 256 26.73 -11.58 18.74
C LYS A 256 26.77 -11.07 17.30
N LEU A 257 25.64 -11.09 16.60
CA LEU A 257 25.55 -10.68 15.20
C LEU A 257 25.70 -9.16 15.02
N LEU A 258 25.08 -8.37 15.90
CA LEU A 258 24.92 -6.93 15.71
C LEU A 258 26.00 -6.09 16.42
N GLY A 259 26.66 -6.65 17.43
CA GLY A 259 27.48 -5.86 18.35
C GLY A 259 26.62 -4.92 19.22
N ASN A 260 27.23 -4.28 20.22
CA ASN A 260 26.46 -3.64 21.30
C ASN A 260 25.56 -2.47 20.85
N GLN A 261 26.06 -1.58 19.98
CA GLN A 261 25.30 -0.38 19.59
C GLN A 261 24.10 -0.73 18.71
N ALA A 262 24.31 -1.49 17.63
CA ALA A 262 23.21 -1.90 16.76
C ALA A 262 22.25 -2.84 17.48
N TRP A 263 22.73 -3.72 18.38
CA TRP A 263 21.84 -4.53 19.20
C TRP A 263 20.94 -3.71 20.13
N GLY A 264 21.49 -2.68 20.79
CA GLY A 264 20.70 -1.77 21.63
C GLY A 264 19.61 -1.07 20.84
N VAL A 265 19.96 -0.50 19.68
CA VAL A 265 18.98 0.15 18.79
C VAL A 265 17.94 -0.85 18.29
N LEU A 266 18.37 -1.90 17.57
CA LEU A 266 17.49 -2.81 16.85
C LEU A 266 16.62 -3.65 17.78
N ARG A 267 17.10 -4.03 18.98
CA ARG A 267 16.40 -5.00 19.84
C ARG A 267 15.83 -4.41 21.11
N ARG A 268 16.34 -3.24 21.56
CA ARG A 268 15.86 -2.57 22.78
C ARG A 268 15.22 -1.21 22.53
N ALA A 269 15.09 -0.81 21.27
CA ALA A 269 14.60 0.50 20.87
C ALA A 269 15.42 1.66 21.49
N ASP A 270 16.73 1.44 21.70
CA ASP A 270 17.64 2.52 22.06
C ASP A 270 17.76 3.49 20.86
N THR A 271 18.15 4.74 21.12
CA THR A 271 18.40 5.75 20.08
C THR A 271 19.87 6.18 20.13
N GLU A 272 20.57 6.14 18.99
CA GLU A 272 21.96 6.60 18.92
C GLU A 272 22.05 8.13 19.12
N ALA A 273 23.20 8.64 19.55
CA ALA A 273 23.38 10.07 19.74
C ALA A 273 23.32 10.83 18.38
N PRO A 274 22.68 12.01 18.33
CA PRO A 274 22.56 12.79 17.10
C PRO A 274 23.96 13.19 16.58
N PHE A 275 24.12 13.21 15.25
CA PHE A 275 25.35 13.56 14.53
C PHE A 275 26.55 12.62 14.77
N THR A 276 26.33 11.43 15.35
CA THR A 276 27.41 10.47 15.62
C THR A 276 27.40 9.24 14.72
N GLY A 277 26.25 8.89 14.16
CA GLY A 277 26.09 7.67 13.37
C GLY A 277 26.80 7.70 12.02
N ALA A 278 27.15 6.53 11.48
CA ALA A 278 27.93 6.45 10.24
C ALA A 278 27.23 7.00 8.99
N THR A 279 25.90 7.10 9.00
CA THR A 279 25.10 7.39 7.81
C THR A 279 24.35 8.71 7.85
N TRP A 280 24.43 9.49 8.94
CA TRP A 280 23.67 10.76 9.06
C TRP A 280 24.05 11.75 7.94
N ASN A 281 25.35 11.87 7.63
CA ASN A 281 25.88 12.75 6.58
C ASN A 281 26.26 12.00 5.29
N GLU A 282 25.71 10.80 5.07
CA GLU A 282 25.93 10.06 3.82
C GLU A 282 25.00 10.58 2.73
N HIS A 283 25.57 10.85 1.55
CA HIS A 283 24.89 11.50 0.41
C HIS A 283 25.17 10.81 -0.93
N ARG A 284 26.02 9.78 -0.93
CA ARG A 284 26.33 9.06 -2.17
C ARG A 284 25.08 8.31 -2.68
N PRO A 285 24.95 8.12 -4.00
CA PRO A 285 23.94 7.23 -4.57
C PRO A 285 24.09 5.81 -4.02
N GLY A 286 23.02 5.24 -3.50
CA GLY A 286 23.05 3.89 -2.91
C GLY A 286 21.76 3.47 -2.22
N THR A 287 21.81 2.31 -1.58
CA THR A 287 20.71 1.74 -0.80
C THR A 287 21.11 1.59 0.66
N TYR A 288 20.16 1.86 1.55
CA TYR A 288 20.24 1.58 2.98
C TYR A 288 19.48 0.27 3.26
N TYR A 289 20.21 -0.74 3.71
CA TYR A 289 19.69 -2.06 4.05
C TYR A 289 19.54 -2.18 5.56
N SER A 290 18.64 -3.03 6.03
CA SER A 290 18.55 -3.39 7.44
C SER A 290 19.86 -4.01 7.92
N ALA A 291 20.39 -3.51 9.04
CA ALA A 291 21.52 -4.14 9.71
C ALA A 291 21.14 -5.46 10.39
N ALA A 292 19.85 -5.75 10.58
CA ALA A 292 19.37 -7.02 11.14
C ALA A 292 19.22 -8.12 10.08
N THR A 293 18.69 -7.79 8.90
CA THR A 293 18.24 -8.80 7.94
C THR A 293 18.87 -8.67 6.55
N GLY A 294 19.51 -7.53 6.25
CA GLY A 294 20.00 -7.23 4.91
C GLY A 294 18.91 -6.83 3.92
N GLU A 295 17.66 -6.67 4.38
CA GLU A 295 16.53 -6.24 3.55
C GLU A 295 16.67 -4.76 3.13
N PRO A 296 16.41 -4.38 1.87
CA PRO A 296 16.45 -2.99 1.42
C PRO A 296 15.35 -2.16 2.11
N LEU A 297 15.73 -1.05 2.75
CA LEU A 297 14.82 -0.18 3.49
C LEU A 297 14.59 1.16 2.76
N PHE A 298 15.65 1.85 2.36
CA PHE A 298 15.58 3.20 1.79
C PHE A 298 16.55 3.39 0.62
N ARG A 299 16.21 4.23 -0.37
CA ARG A 299 17.16 4.70 -1.39
C ARG A 299 17.70 6.08 -1.02
N SER A 300 18.94 6.35 -1.42
CA SER A 300 19.58 7.65 -1.20
C SER A 300 18.82 8.82 -1.84
N GLN A 301 18.07 8.58 -2.92
CA GLN A 301 17.25 9.62 -3.57
C GLN A 301 16.11 10.15 -2.69
N ASP A 302 15.65 9.33 -1.74
CA ASP A 302 14.58 9.67 -0.80
C ASP A 302 15.15 10.30 0.48
N LYS A 303 16.48 10.35 0.63
CA LYS A 303 17.17 10.95 1.78
C LYS A 303 17.22 12.47 1.65
N PHE A 304 17.05 13.18 2.76
CA PHE A 304 17.21 14.63 2.83
C PHE A 304 17.84 15.08 4.17
N ASP A 305 18.40 16.28 4.18
CA ASP A 305 18.98 16.88 5.38
C ASP A 305 17.90 17.56 6.22
N SER A 306 17.50 16.90 7.32
CA SER A 306 16.50 17.47 8.23
C SER A 306 17.10 18.33 9.35
N GLY A 307 18.42 18.25 9.57
CA GLY A 307 19.09 18.88 10.70
C GLY A 307 18.82 18.24 12.06
N CYS A 308 18.12 17.09 12.14
CA CYS A 308 17.83 16.42 13.42
C CYS A 308 19.03 15.65 14.01
N GLY A 309 20.02 15.32 13.17
CA GLY A 309 21.20 14.54 13.57
C GLY A 309 21.13 13.04 13.25
N TRP A 310 20.02 12.56 12.68
CA TRP A 310 19.88 11.19 12.20
C TRP A 310 19.56 11.17 10.69
N PRO A 311 19.93 10.10 9.96
CA PRO A 311 19.46 9.87 8.60
C PRO A 311 17.94 10.06 8.49
N SER A 312 17.52 10.90 7.54
CA SER A 312 16.11 11.25 7.34
C SER A 312 15.69 10.97 5.91
N PHE A 313 14.58 10.25 5.74
CA PHE A 313 14.04 9.87 4.43
C PHE A 313 12.58 10.31 4.29
N SER A 314 12.12 10.58 3.07
CA SER A 314 10.71 10.93 2.82
C SER A 314 9.82 9.70 2.70
N LYS A 315 10.36 8.57 2.24
CA LYS A 315 9.64 7.30 2.08
C LYS A 315 10.59 6.11 2.06
N PRO A 316 10.14 4.92 2.45
CA PRO A 316 10.88 3.67 2.24
C PRO A 316 10.88 3.26 0.76
N ILE A 317 11.73 2.28 0.44
CA ILE A 317 11.62 1.53 -0.81
C ILE A 317 10.23 0.87 -0.87
N THR A 318 9.58 0.98 -2.03
CA THR A 318 8.25 0.41 -2.24
C THR A 318 8.34 -1.12 -2.21
N GLY A 319 7.74 -1.73 -1.20
CA GLY A 319 7.73 -3.17 -0.99
C GLY A 319 8.45 -3.57 0.29
N ARG A 320 7.74 -4.33 1.11
CA ARG A 320 8.16 -5.25 2.18
C ARG A 320 9.20 -4.87 3.23
N GLY A 321 9.86 -3.71 3.25
CA GLY A 321 10.95 -3.44 4.22
C GLY A 321 10.58 -2.90 5.61
N ILE A 322 9.41 -2.27 5.78
CA ILE A 322 9.06 -1.60 7.05
C ILE A 322 7.63 -1.83 7.51
N ILE A 323 7.43 -1.82 8.83
CA ILE A 323 6.13 -1.80 9.51
C ILE A 323 6.07 -0.54 10.39
N LEU A 324 4.89 0.03 10.57
CA LEU A 324 4.67 1.15 11.48
C LEU A 324 3.85 0.72 12.68
N ARG A 325 4.25 1.17 13.87
CA ARG A 325 3.53 0.89 15.11
C ARG A 325 3.44 2.16 15.96
N GLN A 326 2.31 2.36 16.61
CA GLN A 326 2.15 3.44 17.57
C GLN A 326 3.04 3.19 18.80
N ASP A 327 3.80 4.20 19.18
CA ASP A 327 4.72 4.22 20.31
C ASP A 327 4.34 5.35 21.26
N ASP A 328 3.78 4.98 22.41
CA ASP A 328 3.41 5.91 23.49
C ASP A 328 4.46 5.95 24.63
N SER A 329 5.66 5.44 24.37
CA SER A 329 6.77 5.47 25.33
C SER A 329 7.25 6.90 25.61
N HIS A 330 7.91 7.07 26.77
CA HIS A 330 8.50 8.35 27.19
C HIS A 330 7.50 9.53 27.27
N GLY A 331 6.20 9.25 27.39
CA GLY A 331 5.15 10.27 27.51
C GLY A 331 4.88 11.03 26.20
N MET A 332 5.34 10.52 25.06
CA MET A 332 5.10 11.07 23.73
C MET A 332 4.27 10.09 22.92
N SER A 333 3.42 10.56 22.01
CA SER A 333 2.78 9.70 21.02
C SER A 333 3.49 9.86 19.69
N ARG A 334 4.16 8.80 19.25
CA ARG A 334 4.98 8.74 18.03
C ARG A 334 4.62 7.51 17.22
N ILE A 335 5.12 7.46 15.99
CA ILE A 335 4.98 6.30 15.11
C ILE A 335 6.36 5.68 14.96
N GLU A 336 6.56 4.53 15.58
CA GLU A 336 7.76 3.71 15.46
C GLU A 336 7.83 3.06 14.07
N VAL A 337 9.03 3.02 13.52
CA VAL A 337 9.38 2.34 12.27
C VAL A 337 10.15 1.07 12.63
N LEU A 338 9.64 -0.07 12.19
CA LEU A 338 10.18 -1.39 12.45
C LEU A 338 10.62 -2.05 11.14
N ASP A 339 11.68 -2.86 11.20
CA ASP A 339 12.04 -3.83 10.17
C ASP A 339 10.94 -4.90 10.12
N SER A 340 10.35 -5.09 8.95
CA SER A 340 9.25 -6.03 8.71
C SER A 340 9.62 -7.50 8.85
N SER A 341 10.88 -7.84 8.55
CA SER A 341 11.40 -9.21 8.54
C SER A 341 11.79 -9.69 9.94
N SER A 342 12.22 -8.81 10.84
CA SER A 342 12.74 -9.16 12.17
C SER A 342 12.02 -8.48 13.34
N GLY A 343 11.16 -7.50 13.06
CA GLY A 343 10.53 -6.64 14.06
C GLY A 343 11.51 -5.71 14.77
N SER A 344 12.71 -5.53 14.21
CA SER A 344 13.75 -4.71 14.82
C SER A 344 13.40 -3.22 14.75
N HIS A 345 13.69 -2.48 15.82
CA HIS A 345 13.49 -1.03 15.86
C HIS A 345 14.46 -0.32 14.91
N LEU A 346 13.93 0.54 14.04
CA LEU A 346 14.72 1.34 13.11
C LEU A 346 14.76 2.81 13.57
N GLY A 347 13.61 3.35 13.97
CA GLY A 347 13.46 4.75 14.37
C GLY A 347 12.00 5.16 14.44
N HIS A 348 11.70 6.40 14.03
CA HIS A 348 10.34 6.95 14.05
C HIS A 348 10.02 7.73 12.78
N VAL A 349 8.73 7.81 12.44
CA VAL A 349 8.23 8.66 11.34
C VAL A 349 7.42 9.83 11.88
N PHE A 350 7.64 11.01 11.28
CA PHE A 350 7.03 12.28 11.63
C PHE A 350 6.39 12.94 10.40
N ASN A 351 5.46 13.87 10.61
CA ASN A 351 4.76 14.62 9.55
C ASN A 351 5.32 16.04 9.35
N ASP A 352 6.61 16.21 9.66
CA ASP A 352 7.37 17.46 9.53
C ASP A 352 8.40 17.36 8.37
N GLY A 353 8.18 16.44 7.44
CA GLY A 353 9.04 16.26 6.27
C GLY A 353 8.75 17.25 5.16
N PRO A 354 9.64 17.35 4.15
CA PRO A 354 9.42 18.19 2.99
C PRO A 354 8.32 17.61 2.10
N ASP A 355 7.45 18.49 1.61
CA ASP A 355 6.55 18.19 0.49
C ASP A 355 7.34 18.06 -0.82
N ALA A 356 6.72 17.41 -1.81
CA ALA A 356 7.27 17.33 -3.15
C ALA A 356 7.55 18.72 -3.72
N SER A 357 8.77 18.95 -4.20
CA SER A 357 9.20 20.21 -4.80
C SER A 357 10.11 19.96 -6.01
N PRO A 358 10.36 20.95 -6.89
CA PRO A 358 11.31 20.78 -7.99
C PRO A 358 12.72 20.37 -7.55
N SER A 359 13.15 20.81 -6.36
CA SER A 359 14.44 20.46 -5.76
C SER A 359 14.44 19.12 -5.03
N PHE A 360 13.26 18.62 -4.64
CA PHE A 360 13.11 17.33 -3.99
C PHE A 360 11.78 16.68 -4.41
N PRO A 361 11.73 16.05 -5.59
CA PRO A 361 10.49 15.47 -6.14
C PRO A 361 9.93 14.32 -5.30
N GLU A 362 10.80 13.67 -4.50
CA GLU A 362 10.44 12.54 -3.64
C GLU A 362 9.80 12.94 -2.32
N GLY A 363 9.58 14.24 -2.08
CA GLY A 363 8.94 14.75 -0.87
C GLY A 363 7.51 14.24 -0.70
N THR A 364 7.18 13.83 0.52
CA THR A 364 5.89 13.24 0.88
C THR A 364 5.20 13.98 2.03
N GLY A 365 5.84 15.00 2.59
CA GLY A 365 5.45 15.62 3.87
C GLY A 365 5.85 14.78 5.09
N LEU A 366 6.46 13.60 4.89
CA LEU A 366 6.87 12.70 5.96
C LEU A 366 8.38 12.69 6.15
N ARG A 367 8.80 12.41 7.38
CA ARG A 367 10.20 12.26 7.77
C ARG A 367 10.41 10.98 8.54
N TYR A 368 10.96 9.97 7.88
CA TYR A 368 11.47 8.75 8.49
C TYR A 368 12.84 9.03 9.08
N CYS A 369 12.89 9.22 10.40
CA CYS A 369 14.09 9.51 11.17
C CYS A 369 14.65 8.20 11.71
N ILE A 370 15.71 7.68 11.08
CA ILE A 370 16.20 6.32 11.27
C ILE A 370 17.59 6.33 11.89
N ASN A 371 17.84 5.46 12.87
CA ASN A 371 19.16 5.30 13.46
C ASN A 371 20.16 4.78 12.42
N SER A 372 21.37 5.36 12.37
CA SER A 372 22.44 4.86 11.51
C SER A 372 22.85 3.44 11.86
N ALA A 373 22.91 3.12 13.16
CA ALA A 373 23.24 1.77 13.65
C ALA A 373 22.22 0.69 13.23
N ALA A 374 21.02 1.07 12.79
CA ALA A 374 20.01 0.15 12.28
C ALA A 374 20.18 -0.16 10.79
N MET A 375 21.12 0.48 10.09
CA MET A 375 21.25 0.39 8.64
C MET A 375 22.69 0.10 8.18
N ILE A 376 22.78 -0.56 7.03
CA ILE A 376 24.01 -0.74 6.25
C ILE A 376 23.85 0.04 4.95
N PHE A 377 24.66 1.07 4.74
CA PHE A 377 24.69 1.78 3.46
C PHE A 377 25.61 1.09 2.46
N VAL A 378 25.10 0.83 1.25
CA VAL A 378 25.88 0.29 0.13
C VAL A 378 25.77 1.24 -1.05
N PRO A 379 26.89 1.84 -1.51
CA PRO A 379 26.91 2.68 -2.71
C PRO A 379 26.49 1.89 -3.96
N ASP A 380 25.85 2.57 -4.91
CA ASP A 380 25.50 1.97 -6.19
C ASP A 380 26.76 1.44 -6.91
N GLY A 381 26.70 0.18 -7.36
CA GLY A 381 27.81 -0.51 -8.02
C GLY A 381 28.88 -1.09 -7.08
N ALA A 382 28.76 -0.88 -5.77
CA ALA A 382 29.68 -1.49 -4.80
C ALA A 382 29.35 -2.99 -4.58
N PRO A 383 30.35 -3.81 -4.20
CA PRO A 383 30.11 -5.18 -3.76
C PRO A 383 29.15 -5.23 -2.56
N LEU A 384 28.19 -6.17 -2.60
CA LEU A 384 27.23 -6.35 -1.52
C LEU A 384 27.92 -6.98 -0.29
N PRO A 385 27.73 -6.41 0.92
CA PRO A 385 28.13 -7.06 2.16
C PRO A 385 27.49 -8.45 2.29
N PRO A 386 28.12 -9.41 3.00
CA PRO A 386 27.63 -10.79 3.08
C PRO A 386 26.16 -10.93 3.49
N LEU A 387 25.70 -10.15 4.48
CA LEU A 387 24.30 -10.15 4.92
C LEU A 387 23.34 -9.72 3.80
N VAL A 388 23.67 -8.63 3.11
CA VAL A 388 22.87 -8.10 1.99
C VAL A 388 22.90 -9.05 0.79
N ALA A 389 24.06 -9.66 0.51
CA ALA A 389 24.20 -10.65 -0.54
C ALA A 389 23.35 -11.90 -0.27
N ALA A 390 23.32 -12.36 0.99
CA ALA A 390 22.49 -13.49 1.41
C ALA A 390 20.99 -13.18 1.27
N TRP A 391 20.56 -11.99 1.71
CA TRP A 391 19.17 -11.55 1.53
C TRP A 391 18.79 -11.53 0.06
N LYS A 392 19.63 -10.93 -0.80
CA LYS A 392 19.38 -10.83 -2.25
C LYS A 392 19.32 -12.20 -2.92
N ALA A 393 20.16 -13.13 -2.51
CA ALA A 393 20.14 -14.50 -3.01
C ALA A 393 18.85 -15.25 -2.64
N ALA A 394 18.28 -14.98 -1.46
CA ALA A 394 17.01 -15.55 -1.02
C ALA A 394 15.78 -14.90 -1.70
N HIS A 395 15.93 -13.69 -2.25
CA HIS A 395 14.84 -12.91 -2.87
C HIS A 395 15.19 -12.47 -4.31
N PRO A 396 15.41 -13.41 -5.24
CA PRO A 396 15.97 -13.10 -6.56
C PRO A 396 15.07 -12.23 -7.46
N THR A 397 13.78 -12.13 -7.14
CA THR A 397 12.78 -11.34 -7.87
C THR A 397 12.57 -9.93 -7.29
N GLN A 398 13.19 -9.61 -6.16
CA GLN A 398 13.06 -8.30 -5.51
C GLN A 398 14.23 -7.37 -5.89
N PRO A 399 13.95 -6.06 -6.06
CA PRO A 399 14.91 -5.09 -6.60
C PRO A 399 16.18 -4.92 -5.76
#